data_AF-A0A8J6V9B9-F1
#
_entry.id   AF-A0A8J6V9B9-F1
#
_cell.length_a   1.000
_cell.length_b   1.000
_cell.length_c   1.000
_cell.angle_alpha   90.00
_cell.angle_beta   90.00
_cell.angle_gamma   90.00
#
_symmetry.space_group_name_H-M   'P 1'
#
loop_
_entity.id
_entity.type
_entity.pdbx_description
1 polymer ?
#
loop_
_entity_poly.entity_id
_entity_poly.type
_entity_poly.pdbx_seq_one_letter_code
_entity_poly.pdbx_strand_id
1 'polypeptide(L)'
;MLPFLLLFLLAQEPTPAPKEVVQPQEVFPLPGKLDKVPVFNSNSPELVQTEGILLSTFPPTGKISNAHLNLPLQGRFDVFAHHIAKAATPEDLRTLYLGIIVHNPGTKAVTVDILQAASYLSQPDAPFVPMPSVQENPLGTVYAGPGDRVSNDILRGIRQAGFPAQLVIPPGQSKLLLNQPIPVKTLTPPLNGRSTLMRLHSDADVYIASLGMYARQNPDGSERAPTLSEWQTLLNSGRLAGPRDRAPTPPERSNGQFLYGRVAGVAQGSVWKARLVEVPSALHRSIPPRGSAFSYALNTLPRGTLGTNQSQSAPMKVRYPDTAYRAHGNYGIHYSLSLPLINDTSDAQTVTVAIQTPIKQDQLQGGLRFLEPPAPQVFFRGTVQIRYNDDRGLPQIRYLHLVQRRGQQGEPLVTLKMPPGDTRLVQVDFLYPPDATPPQVLTVRTQANSSEDALVR
;
A
#
# COMPACT_ATOMS: atom_id res chain seq x y z
N MET A 1 -35.61 43.20 -25.96
CA MET A 1 -34.87 43.85 -24.87
C MET A 1 -34.92 42.92 -23.66
N LEU A 2 -33.83 42.20 -23.40
CA LEU A 2 -33.64 41.34 -22.22
C LEU A 2 -32.49 41.94 -21.39
N PRO A 3 -32.59 42.02 -20.06
CA PRO A 3 -31.59 42.68 -19.24
C PRO A 3 -30.37 41.77 -19.04
N PHE A 4 -29.19 42.37 -19.14
CA PHE A 4 -27.89 41.79 -18.80
C PHE A 4 -27.81 41.58 -17.28
N LEU A 5 -27.70 40.33 -16.82
CA LEU A 5 -27.22 40.02 -15.47
C LEU A 5 -25.68 40.01 -15.52
N LEU A 6 -25.05 41.00 -14.89
CA LEU A 6 -23.61 40.98 -14.62
C LEU A 6 -23.31 39.87 -13.60
N LEU A 7 -22.70 38.78 -14.06
CA LEU A 7 -21.97 37.84 -13.21
C LEU A 7 -20.67 38.51 -12.76
N PHE A 8 -20.60 38.88 -11.48
CA PHE A 8 -19.32 39.17 -10.84
C PHE A 8 -18.50 37.87 -10.79
N LEU A 9 -17.56 37.73 -11.71
CA LEU A 9 -16.42 36.82 -11.58
C LEU A 9 -15.56 37.35 -10.43
N LEU A 10 -15.75 36.80 -9.23
CA LEU A 10 -14.74 36.91 -8.18
C LEU A 10 -13.46 36.27 -8.73
N ALA A 11 -12.46 37.10 -9.03
CA ALA A 11 -11.14 36.63 -9.38
C ALA A 11 -10.60 35.78 -8.21
N GLN A 12 -10.40 34.48 -8.44
CA GLN A 12 -9.62 33.66 -7.53
C GLN A 12 -8.18 34.18 -7.59
N GLU A 13 -7.67 34.67 -6.45
CA GLU A 13 -6.25 35.00 -6.33
C GLU A 13 -5.42 33.76 -6.70
N PRO A 14 -4.35 33.91 -7.51
CA PRO A 14 -3.49 32.79 -7.85
C PRO A 14 -2.91 32.18 -6.58
N THR A 15 -3.09 30.88 -6.39
CA THR A 15 -2.52 30.16 -5.25
C THR A 15 -1.00 30.38 -5.24
N PRO A 16 -0.41 30.85 -4.13
CA PRO A 16 1.01 31.12 -4.08
C PRO A 16 1.81 29.85 -4.39
N ALA A 17 2.88 30.00 -5.18
CA ALA A 17 3.75 28.88 -5.51
C ALA A 17 4.31 28.25 -4.21
N PRO A 18 4.28 26.91 -4.09
CA PRO A 18 4.82 26.23 -2.91
C PRO A 18 6.27 26.61 -2.65
N LYS A 19 6.57 27.03 -1.42
CA LYS A 19 7.94 27.30 -0.97
C LYS A 19 8.54 26.03 -0.39
N GLU A 20 9.82 25.78 -0.68
CA GLU A 20 10.53 24.64 -0.10
C GLU A 20 11.01 24.97 1.31
N VAL A 21 10.72 24.08 2.26
CA VAL A 21 11.16 24.17 3.65
C VAL A 21 12.11 23.02 3.93
N VAL A 22 13.35 23.33 4.32
CA VAL A 22 14.33 22.34 4.73
C VAL A 22 14.25 22.17 6.24
N GLN A 23 14.07 20.93 6.70
CA GLN A 23 14.15 20.58 8.11
C GLN A 23 15.48 19.84 8.36
N PRO A 24 16.46 20.49 9.01
CA PRO A 24 17.69 19.82 9.43
C PRO A 24 17.37 18.79 10.50
N GLN A 25 17.70 17.54 10.21
CA GLN A 25 17.57 16.43 11.15
C GLN A 25 18.29 15.20 10.61
N GLU A 26 18.65 14.30 11.53
CA GLU A 26 19.17 13.00 11.16
C GLU A 26 18.05 12.10 10.58
N VAL A 27 18.43 11.32 9.56
CA VAL A 27 17.56 10.33 8.93
C VAL A 27 18.30 9.00 8.95
N PHE A 28 17.74 8.04 9.68
CA PHE A 28 18.30 6.72 9.86
C PHE A 28 17.68 5.72 8.88
N PRO A 29 18.44 4.71 8.41
CA PRO A 29 17.86 3.54 7.76
C PRO A 29 16.92 2.83 8.74
N LEU A 30 15.89 2.17 8.22
CA LEU A 30 15.00 1.36 9.05
C LEU A 30 15.72 0.07 9.45
N PRO A 31 15.92 -0.23 10.75
CA PRO A 31 16.52 -1.50 11.15
C PRO A 31 15.59 -2.67 10.84
N GLY A 32 16.12 -3.89 10.90
CA GLY A 32 15.40 -5.09 10.49
C GLY A 32 15.46 -5.32 8.98
N LYS A 33 14.57 -6.20 8.50
CA LYS A 33 14.47 -6.59 7.09
C LYS A 33 13.10 -7.18 6.80
N LEU A 34 12.75 -7.24 5.51
CA LEU A 34 11.62 -8.02 5.05
C LEU A 34 11.77 -9.50 5.45
N ASP A 35 10.63 -10.11 5.78
CA ASP A 35 10.53 -11.56 5.91
C ASP A 35 10.71 -12.28 4.56
N LYS A 36 10.49 -13.61 4.55
CA LYS A 36 10.63 -14.44 3.34
C LYS A 36 9.29 -14.87 2.72
N VAL A 37 8.18 -14.33 3.21
CA VAL A 37 6.83 -14.69 2.75
C VAL A 37 6.66 -14.25 1.29
N PRO A 38 6.30 -15.15 0.36
CA PRO A 38 6.03 -14.77 -1.03
C PRO A 38 4.79 -13.89 -1.12
N VAL A 39 4.83 -12.87 -1.97
CA VAL A 39 3.69 -12.01 -2.27
C VAL A 39 3.41 -12.04 -3.77
N PHE A 40 2.30 -12.65 -4.17
CA PHE A 40 1.77 -12.60 -5.52
C PHE A 40 1.22 -11.19 -5.78
N ASN A 41 1.87 -10.44 -6.68
CA ASN A 41 1.55 -9.04 -6.97
C ASN A 41 1.02 -8.89 -8.39
N SER A 42 -0.29 -8.70 -8.54
CA SER A 42 -0.97 -8.50 -9.82
C SER A 42 -1.43 -7.05 -9.95
N ASN A 43 -0.59 -6.19 -10.54
CA ASN A 43 -0.91 -4.78 -10.78
C ASN A 43 -0.41 -4.29 -12.15
N SER A 44 -0.20 -5.21 -13.12
CA SER A 44 0.20 -4.85 -14.47
C SER A 44 -0.49 -5.71 -15.55
N PRO A 45 -1.30 -5.11 -16.45
CA PRO A 45 -1.59 -3.68 -16.47
C PRO A 45 -2.51 -3.26 -15.35
N GLU A 46 -2.40 -2.02 -14.88
CA GLU A 46 -3.41 -1.48 -13.97
C GLU A 46 -4.71 -1.27 -14.72
N LEU A 47 -4.68 -0.61 -15.88
CA LEU A 47 -5.84 -0.41 -16.73
C LEU A 47 -6.03 -1.62 -17.66
N VAL A 48 -7.09 -2.39 -17.44
CA VAL A 48 -7.42 -3.58 -18.23
C VAL A 48 -8.48 -3.24 -19.25
N GLN A 49 -8.17 -3.44 -20.53
CA GLN A 49 -9.09 -3.20 -21.64
C GLN A 49 -9.32 -4.44 -22.50
N THR A 50 -8.42 -5.43 -22.45
CA THR A 50 -8.60 -6.72 -23.12
C THR A 50 -8.55 -7.87 -22.12
N GLU A 51 -9.34 -8.91 -22.37
CA GLU A 51 -9.29 -10.15 -21.59
C GLU A 51 -7.90 -10.80 -21.67
N GLY A 52 -7.50 -11.50 -20.62
CA GLY A 52 -6.21 -12.18 -20.60
C GLY A 52 -5.70 -12.52 -19.21
N ILE A 53 -4.49 -13.06 -19.20
CA ILE A 53 -3.72 -13.38 -18.00
C ILE A 53 -3.10 -12.09 -17.45
N LEU A 54 -3.38 -11.78 -16.18
CA LEU A 54 -2.82 -10.62 -15.48
C LEU A 54 -1.51 -11.01 -14.78
N LEU A 55 -1.50 -12.17 -14.12
CA LEU A 55 -0.32 -12.82 -13.57
C LEU A 55 -0.57 -14.32 -13.41
N SER A 56 0.40 -15.17 -13.72
CA SER A 56 0.30 -16.62 -13.51
C SER A 56 1.60 -17.21 -13.03
N THR A 57 1.53 -18.01 -11.95
CA THR A 57 2.66 -18.80 -11.45
C THR A 57 2.66 -20.24 -11.96
N PHE A 58 1.67 -20.63 -12.76
CA PHE A 58 1.56 -21.97 -13.36
C PHE A 58 2.82 -22.32 -14.17
N PRO A 59 3.10 -23.62 -14.40
CA PRO A 59 4.11 -24.03 -15.37
C PRO A 59 3.65 -23.68 -16.81
N PRO A 60 4.59 -23.37 -17.72
CA PRO A 60 4.28 -23.10 -19.13
C PRO A 60 3.89 -24.35 -19.92
N THR A 61 4.14 -25.55 -19.38
CA THR A 61 3.82 -26.83 -20.05
C THR A 61 2.33 -26.91 -20.41
N GLY A 62 2.05 -27.15 -21.69
CA GLY A 62 0.68 -27.25 -22.21
C GLY A 62 -0.07 -25.90 -22.29
N LYS A 63 0.62 -24.76 -22.18
CA LYS A 63 0.05 -23.41 -22.31
C LYS A 63 0.46 -22.77 -23.63
N ILE A 64 -0.41 -21.95 -24.22
CA ILE A 64 -0.15 -21.30 -25.51
C ILE A 64 0.78 -20.08 -25.36
N SER A 65 0.63 -19.31 -24.28
CA SER A 65 1.40 -18.08 -24.08
C SER A 65 2.58 -18.26 -23.12
N ASN A 66 3.53 -17.33 -23.15
CA ASN A 66 4.66 -17.25 -22.23
C ASN A 66 4.32 -16.53 -20.91
N ALA A 67 3.04 -16.41 -20.57
CA ALA A 67 2.55 -15.68 -19.40
C ALA A 67 2.69 -16.46 -18.08
N HIS A 68 3.54 -17.49 -17.99
CA HIS A 68 3.52 -18.46 -16.90
C HIS A 68 4.90 -18.54 -16.24
N LEU A 69 4.98 -18.12 -14.97
CA LEU A 69 6.25 -17.93 -14.26
C LEU A 69 6.82 -19.20 -13.59
N ASN A 70 6.07 -20.31 -13.59
CA ASN A 70 6.49 -21.60 -13.03
C ASN A 70 7.05 -21.52 -11.61
N LEU A 71 6.26 -20.99 -10.68
CA LEU A 71 6.62 -20.89 -9.27
C LEU A 71 5.48 -21.39 -8.37
N PRO A 72 5.57 -22.61 -7.81
CA PRO A 72 4.59 -23.05 -6.82
C PRO A 72 4.69 -22.20 -5.54
N LEU A 73 3.57 -22.07 -4.84
CA LEU A 73 3.47 -21.41 -3.54
C LEU A 73 3.03 -22.43 -2.50
N GLN A 74 3.71 -22.45 -1.35
CA GLN A 74 3.43 -23.34 -0.23
C GLN A 74 3.61 -22.58 1.09
N GLY A 75 2.91 -23.01 2.14
CA GLY A 75 2.97 -22.39 3.44
C GLY A 75 2.34 -21.01 3.40
N ARG A 76 2.90 -20.06 4.14
CA ARG A 76 2.40 -18.67 4.21
C ARG A 76 2.74 -17.89 2.92
N PHE A 77 1.74 -17.30 2.26
CA PHE A 77 1.91 -16.36 1.14
C PHE A 77 0.78 -15.34 1.06
N ASP A 78 1.03 -14.19 0.42
CA ASP A 78 0.05 -13.12 0.24
C ASP A 78 -0.34 -12.96 -1.23
N VAL A 79 -1.55 -12.45 -1.45
CA VAL A 79 -2.05 -12.06 -2.77
C VAL A 79 -2.47 -10.60 -2.71
N PHE A 80 -1.82 -9.77 -3.52
CA PHE A 80 -2.23 -8.40 -3.82
C PHE A 80 -2.62 -8.31 -5.30
N ALA A 81 -3.83 -7.83 -5.57
CA ALA A 81 -4.29 -7.56 -6.93
C ALA A 81 -4.98 -6.19 -7.00
N HIS A 82 -4.62 -5.38 -7.99
CA HIS A 82 -5.28 -4.12 -8.26
C HIS A 82 -5.39 -3.88 -9.76
N HIS A 83 -6.63 -3.70 -10.23
CA HIS A 83 -6.92 -3.46 -11.65
C HIS A 83 -8.12 -2.53 -11.80
N ILE A 84 -8.09 -1.75 -12.88
CA ILE A 84 -9.08 -0.75 -13.27
C ILE A 84 -9.73 -1.20 -14.57
N ALA A 85 -11.05 -1.24 -14.57
CA ALA A 85 -11.85 -1.32 -15.78
C ALA A 85 -12.22 0.10 -16.24
N LYS A 86 -12.09 0.34 -17.54
CA LYS A 86 -12.60 1.54 -18.20
C LYS A 86 -13.25 1.10 -19.50
N ALA A 87 -14.43 1.63 -19.77
CA ALA A 87 -15.10 1.39 -21.04
C ALA A 87 -14.16 1.76 -22.21
N ALA A 88 -13.98 0.83 -23.15
CA ALA A 88 -13.12 1.05 -24.31
C ALA A 88 -13.74 2.07 -25.28
N THR A 89 -15.07 2.02 -25.42
CA THR A 89 -15.90 3.03 -26.09
C THR A 89 -17.12 3.33 -25.20
N PRO A 90 -17.85 4.44 -25.41
CA PRO A 90 -19.07 4.74 -24.67
C PRO A 90 -20.15 3.65 -24.76
N GLU A 91 -20.12 2.81 -25.80
CA GLU A 91 -21.09 1.75 -26.08
C GLU A 91 -20.70 0.40 -25.44
N ASP A 92 -19.40 0.13 -25.24
CA ASP A 92 -18.92 -1.10 -24.58
C ASP A 92 -18.76 -0.89 -23.06
N LEU A 93 -19.89 -1.01 -22.36
CA LEU A 93 -20.00 -0.90 -20.90
C LEU A 93 -19.99 -2.26 -20.19
N ARG A 94 -19.45 -3.31 -20.82
CA ARG A 94 -19.43 -4.66 -20.25
C ARG A 94 -18.67 -4.68 -18.92
N THR A 95 -19.19 -5.44 -17.97
CA THR A 95 -18.54 -5.60 -16.67
C THR A 95 -17.27 -6.44 -16.81
N LEU A 96 -16.11 -5.92 -16.42
CA LEU A 96 -14.89 -6.72 -16.30
C LEU A 96 -14.96 -7.55 -15.01
N TYR A 97 -14.52 -8.80 -15.03
CA TYR A 97 -14.32 -9.62 -13.84
C TYR A 97 -12.83 -9.82 -13.56
N LEU A 98 -12.49 -9.80 -12.27
CA LEU A 98 -11.20 -10.26 -11.75
C LEU A 98 -11.37 -11.66 -11.18
N GLY A 99 -10.79 -12.65 -11.86
CA GLY A 99 -10.72 -14.04 -11.42
C GLY A 99 -9.37 -14.34 -10.78
N ILE A 100 -9.35 -15.06 -9.66
CA ILE A 100 -8.13 -15.67 -9.11
C ILE A 100 -8.37 -17.18 -8.99
N ILE A 101 -7.64 -17.96 -9.79
CA ILE A 101 -7.68 -19.42 -9.75
C ILE A 101 -6.51 -19.93 -8.93
N VAL A 102 -6.76 -20.94 -8.11
CA VAL A 102 -5.76 -21.74 -7.42
C VAL A 102 -5.85 -23.18 -7.92
N HIS A 103 -4.72 -23.81 -8.22
CA HIS A 103 -4.62 -25.16 -8.73
C HIS A 103 -3.73 -26.02 -7.83
N ASN A 104 -4.23 -27.22 -7.54
CA ASN A 104 -3.50 -28.26 -6.86
C ASN A 104 -2.84 -29.19 -7.90
N PRO A 105 -1.50 -29.18 -8.04
CA PRO A 105 -0.80 -30.06 -8.97
C PRO A 105 -0.61 -31.49 -8.43
N GLY A 106 -0.92 -31.73 -7.16
CA GLY A 106 -0.65 -32.99 -6.47
C GLY A 106 -1.72 -34.05 -6.65
N THR A 107 -1.45 -35.22 -6.06
CA THR A 107 -2.33 -36.39 -6.06
C THR A 107 -3.20 -36.52 -4.80
N LYS A 108 -3.04 -35.61 -3.84
CA LYS A 108 -3.84 -35.50 -2.61
C LYS A 108 -4.56 -34.16 -2.59
N ALA A 109 -5.67 -34.06 -1.85
CA ALA A 109 -6.34 -32.79 -1.65
C ALA A 109 -5.42 -31.80 -0.91
N VAL A 110 -5.53 -30.53 -1.27
CA VAL A 110 -4.76 -29.42 -0.68
C VAL A 110 -5.70 -28.43 -0.03
N THR A 111 -5.36 -27.96 1.16
CA THR A 111 -6.14 -26.95 1.89
C THR A 111 -5.41 -25.62 1.86
N VAL A 112 -6.09 -24.59 1.36
CA VAL A 112 -5.64 -23.20 1.48
C VAL A 112 -6.48 -22.51 2.55
N ASP A 113 -5.87 -22.20 3.68
CA ASP A 113 -6.45 -21.36 4.73
C ASP A 113 -6.44 -19.89 4.29
N ILE A 114 -7.60 -19.24 4.38
CA ILE A 114 -7.75 -17.81 4.12
C ILE A 114 -7.73 -17.10 5.48
N LEU A 115 -6.58 -16.59 5.87
CA LEU A 115 -6.35 -16.00 7.20
C LEU A 115 -7.01 -14.63 7.30
N GLN A 116 -6.80 -13.80 6.28
CA GLN A 116 -7.37 -12.45 6.14
C GLN A 116 -7.63 -12.21 4.64
N ALA A 117 -8.70 -11.50 4.30
CA ALA A 117 -9.03 -11.22 2.90
C ALA A 117 -10.00 -10.04 2.82
N ALA A 118 -9.72 -9.10 1.93
CA ALA A 118 -10.61 -7.99 1.62
C ALA A 118 -10.53 -7.67 0.12
N SER A 119 -11.68 -7.36 -0.49
CA SER A 119 -11.77 -6.91 -1.87
C SER A 119 -12.84 -5.84 -2.02
N TYR A 120 -12.44 -4.67 -2.51
CA TYR A 120 -13.34 -3.51 -2.62
C TYR A 120 -13.20 -2.81 -3.97
N LEU A 121 -14.33 -2.31 -4.46
CA LEU A 121 -14.39 -1.39 -5.60
C LEU A 121 -14.07 0.04 -5.19
N SER A 122 -13.55 0.83 -6.12
CA SER A 122 -13.49 2.27 -5.95
C SER A 122 -14.88 2.89 -5.89
N GLN A 123 -15.87 2.30 -6.57
CA GLN A 123 -17.25 2.73 -6.52
C GLN A 123 -18.18 1.49 -6.58
N PRO A 124 -19.19 1.36 -5.71
CA PRO A 124 -19.58 2.29 -4.64
C PRO A 124 -18.82 2.08 -3.32
N ASP A 125 -18.02 1.02 -3.19
CA ASP A 125 -17.51 0.59 -1.88
C ASP A 125 -16.60 1.62 -1.22
N ALA A 126 -15.59 2.12 -1.93
CA ALA A 126 -14.55 2.98 -1.36
C ALA A 126 -14.20 4.15 -2.28
N PRO A 127 -15.11 5.13 -2.46
CA PRO A 127 -14.86 6.28 -3.32
C PRO A 127 -13.68 7.11 -2.83
N PHE A 128 -12.99 7.73 -3.78
CA PHE A 128 -11.97 8.72 -3.49
C PHE A 128 -12.63 10.04 -3.09
N VAL A 129 -12.75 10.26 -1.79
CA VAL A 129 -13.30 11.49 -1.21
C VAL A 129 -12.21 12.34 -0.56
N PRO A 130 -12.33 13.68 -0.56
CA PRO A 130 -11.46 14.53 0.24
C PRO A 130 -11.58 14.18 1.73
N MET A 131 -10.45 14.08 2.42
CA MET A 131 -10.36 13.80 3.85
C MET A 131 -9.34 14.74 4.50
N PRO A 132 -9.45 15.02 5.81
CA PRO A 132 -8.43 15.76 6.55
C PRO A 132 -7.09 14.98 6.58
N SER A 133 -6.01 15.66 6.96
CA SER A 133 -4.67 15.05 7.00
C SER A 133 -4.58 13.89 8.01
N VAL A 134 -5.29 14.01 9.14
CA VAL A 134 -5.40 12.99 10.18
C VAL A 134 -6.85 12.91 10.64
N GLN A 135 -7.37 11.69 10.80
CA GLN A 135 -8.69 11.44 11.37
C GLN A 135 -8.69 10.17 12.22
N GLU A 136 -9.41 10.21 13.34
CA GLU A 136 -9.66 9.00 14.13
C GLU A 136 -10.47 7.98 13.32
N ASN A 137 -10.03 6.72 13.38
CA ASN A 137 -10.65 5.60 12.70
C ASN A 137 -10.84 4.39 13.63
N PRO A 138 -11.37 4.54 14.86
CA PRO A 138 -11.47 3.42 15.80
C PRO A 138 -12.29 2.24 15.24
N LEU A 139 -13.36 2.56 14.50
CA LEU A 139 -14.30 1.59 13.94
C LEU A 139 -13.90 1.04 12.56
N GLY A 140 -12.84 1.57 11.93
CA GLY A 140 -12.43 1.15 10.60
C GLY A 140 -13.32 1.64 9.45
N THR A 141 -14.17 2.63 9.69
CA THR A 141 -15.13 3.17 8.71
C THR A 141 -14.63 4.41 7.97
N VAL A 142 -13.44 4.93 8.29
CA VAL A 142 -12.81 6.07 7.60
C VAL A 142 -11.79 5.54 6.60
N TYR A 143 -12.03 5.81 5.31
CA TYR A 143 -11.19 5.41 4.19
C TYR A 143 -11.53 6.26 2.95
N ALA A 144 -10.61 6.36 1.98
CA ALA A 144 -10.85 6.99 0.69
C ALA A 144 -10.08 6.26 -0.44
N GLY A 145 -10.74 5.34 -1.12
CA GLY A 145 -10.11 4.50 -2.14
C GLY A 145 -10.05 3.03 -1.74
N PRO A 146 -10.08 2.11 -2.72
CA PRO A 146 -10.16 0.67 -2.44
C PRO A 146 -8.86 0.13 -1.86
N GLY A 147 -7.69 0.70 -2.22
CA GLY A 147 -6.39 0.31 -1.67
C GLY A 147 -6.27 0.58 -0.17
N ASP A 148 -6.66 1.78 0.24
CA ASP A 148 -6.79 2.18 1.64
C ASP A 148 -7.77 1.28 2.41
N ARG A 149 -8.97 1.06 1.87
CA ARG A 149 -9.99 0.22 2.52
C ARG A 149 -9.54 -1.22 2.74
N VAL A 150 -8.93 -1.89 1.74
CA VAL A 150 -8.40 -3.25 1.94
C VAL A 150 -7.26 -3.27 2.96
N SER A 151 -6.40 -2.25 2.97
CA SER A 151 -5.26 -2.18 3.89
C SER A 151 -5.71 -2.01 5.35
N ASN A 152 -6.76 -1.22 5.57
CA ASN A 152 -7.37 -1.02 6.89
C ASN A 152 -7.98 -2.32 7.44
N ASP A 153 -8.73 -3.07 6.62
CA ASP A 153 -9.32 -4.34 7.05
C ASP A 153 -8.26 -5.39 7.38
N ILE A 154 -7.23 -5.52 6.54
CA ILE A 154 -6.13 -6.45 6.77
C ILE A 154 -5.31 -6.08 8.00
N LEU A 155 -5.07 -4.78 8.26
CA LEU A 155 -4.41 -4.30 9.48
C LEU A 155 -5.18 -4.73 10.75
N ARG A 156 -6.51 -4.81 10.67
CA ARG A 156 -7.39 -5.25 11.76
C ARG A 156 -7.58 -6.76 11.84
N GLY A 157 -6.96 -7.49 10.91
CA GLY A 157 -7.07 -8.91 10.80
C GLY A 157 -8.43 -9.43 10.34
N ILE A 158 -9.13 -8.63 9.54
CA ILE A 158 -10.45 -8.97 9.02
C ILE A 158 -10.32 -9.94 7.84
N ARG A 159 -11.17 -10.97 7.87
CA ARG A 159 -11.59 -11.73 6.68
C ARG A 159 -13.01 -11.29 6.33
N GLN A 160 -13.14 -10.54 5.25
CA GLN A 160 -14.41 -9.99 4.79
C GLN A 160 -15.44 -11.11 4.59
N ALA A 161 -16.69 -10.83 4.96
CA ALA A 161 -17.81 -11.75 4.75
C ALA A 161 -17.91 -12.11 3.26
N GLY A 162 -18.04 -13.42 2.97
CA GLY A 162 -18.03 -13.97 1.61
C GLY A 162 -16.74 -14.69 1.23
N PHE A 163 -15.61 -14.41 1.91
CA PHE A 163 -14.45 -15.29 1.82
C PHE A 163 -14.58 -16.45 2.81
N PRO A 164 -14.51 -17.71 2.34
CA PRO A 164 -14.54 -18.87 3.25
C PRO A 164 -13.27 -18.89 4.11
N ALA A 165 -13.31 -19.61 5.24
CA ALA A 165 -12.11 -19.78 6.06
C ALA A 165 -11.06 -20.67 5.38
N GLN A 166 -11.51 -21.61 4.55
CA GLN A 166 -10.67 -22.60 3.88
C GLN A 166 -11.18 -22.89 2.47
N LEU A 167 -10.24 -23.22 1.59
CA LEU A 167 -10.50 -23.71 0.24
C LEU A 167 -9.81 -25.07 0.05
N VAL A 168 -10.59 -26.15 0.07
CA VAL A 168 -10.08 -27.51 -0.20
C VAL A 168 -10.12 -27.78 -1.70
N ILE A 169 -8.97 -28.06 -2.30
CA ILE A 169 -8.78 -28.26 -3.74
C ILE A 169 -8.44 -29.74 -3.99
N PRO A 170 -9.31 -30.50 -4.68
CA PRO A 170 -9.04 -31.91 -4.98
C PRO A 170 -7.78 -32.11 -5.83
N PRO A 171 -7.23 -33.33 -5.84
CA PRO A 171 -6.07 -33.68 -6.67
C PRO A 171 -6.24 -33.27 -8.14
N GLY A 172 -5.24 -32.60 -8.70
CA GLY A 172 -5.24 -32.18 -10.11
C GLY A 172 -6.33 -31.18 -10.51
N GLN A 173 -7.08 -30.63 -9.55
CA GLN A 173 -8.20 -29.71 -9.84
C GLN A 173 -7.85 -28.25 -9.53
N SER A 174 -8.70 -27.36 -9.99
CA SER A 174 -8.63 -25.92 -9.71
C SER A 174 -9.89 -25.45 -8.99
N LYS A 175 -9.76 -24.41 -8.18
CA LYS A 175 -10.89 -23.67 -7.62
C LYS A 175 -10.68 -22.16 -7.74
N LEU A 176 -11.78 -21.42 -7.72
CA LEU A 176 -11.77 -19.97 -7.67
C LEU A 176 -11.57 -19.50 -6.23
N LEU A 177 -10.51 -18.75 -6.00
CA LEU A 177 -10.30 -17.97 -4.77
C LEU A 177 -11.02 -16.63 -4.85
N LEU A 178 -11.17 -16.08 -6.05
CA LEU A 178 -11.90 -14.84 -6.33
C LEU A 178 -12.58 -14.95 -7.70
N ASN A 179 -13.80 -14.42 -7.82
CA ASN A 179 -14.49 -14.22 -9.09
C ASN A 179 -15.44 -13.02 -8.95
N GLN A 180 -14.87 -11.80 -9.00
CA GLN A 180 -15.57 -10.59 -8.58
C GLN A 180 -15.68 -9.56 -9.72
N PRO A 181 -16.82 -8.85 -9.84
CA PRO A 181 -17.05 -7.89 -10.90
C PRO A 181 -16.36 -6.55 -10.64
N ILE A 182 -16.12 -5.80 -11.72
CA ILE A 182 -15.64 -4.42 -11.78
C ILE A 182 -16.59 -3.67 -12.74
N PRO A 183 -17.80 -3.30 -12.28
CA PRO A 183 -18.82 -2.70 -13.13
C PRO A 183 -18.50 -1.24 -13.43
N VAL A 184 -18.79 -0.80 -14.66
CA VAL A 184 -18.60 0.59 -15.11
C VAL A 184 -19.88 1.25 -15.63
N LYS A 185 -20.91 0.44 -15.94
CA LYS A 185 -22.11 0.86 -16.68
C LYS A 185 -22.88 2.03 -16.05
N THR A 186 -22.89 2.14 -14.72
CA THR A 186 -23.64 3.17 -13.98
C THR A 186 -22.77 4.34 -13.53
N LEU A 187 -21.52 4.42 -13.98
CA LEU A 187 -20.55 5.41 -13.51
C LEU A 187 -20.26 6.47 -14.58
N THR A 188 -20.03 7.70 -14.14
CA THR A 188 -19.67 8.83 -15.01
C THR A 188 -18.39 9.51 -14.47
N PRO A 189 -17.24 9.38 -15.16
CA PRO A 189 -17.00 8.54 -16.33
C PRO A 189 -17.08 7.03 -16.00
N PRO A 190 -17.27 6.14 -17.01
CA PRO A 190 -17.39 4.70 -16.82
C PRO A 190 -16.03 4.05 -16.48
N LEU A 191 -15.58 4.27 -15.25
CA LEU A 191 -14.29 3.85 -14.72
C LEU A 191 -14.44 3.34 -13.28
N ASN A 192 -13.88 2.17 -13.01
CA ASN A 192 -13.90 1.58 -11.67
C ASN A 192 -12.65 0.74 -11.43
N GLY A 193 -12.05 0.84 -10.25
CA GLY A 193 -10.94 -0.01 -9.80
C GLY A 193 -11.39 -1.03 -8.77
N ARG A 194 -10.72 -2.18 -8.70
CA ARG A 194 -10.85 -3.14 -7.60
C ARG A 194 -9.48 -3.42 -7.00
N SER A 195 -9.36 -3.25 -5.68
CA SER A 195 -8.21 -3.72 -4.90
C SER A 195 -8.59 -4.98 -4.14
N THR A 196 -7.67 -5.94 -4.10
CA THR A 196 -7.81 -7.17 -3.32
C THR A 196 -6.50 -7.44 -2.59
N LEU A 197 -6.58 -7.71 -1.29
CA LEU A 197 -5.45 -8.12 -0.47
C LEU A 197 -5.85 -9.33 0.36
N MET A 198 -5.03 -10.39 0.35
CA MET A 198 -5.27 -11.62 1.08
C MET A 198 -3.99 -12.12 1.75
N ARG A 199 -4.16 -12.68 2.96
CA ARG A 199 -3.16 -13.45 3.68
C ARG A 199 -3.59 -14.90 3.73
N LEU A 200 -2.79 -15.79 3.16
CA LEU A 200 -3.14 -17.18 2.92
C LEU A 200 -2.09 -18.13 3.49
N HIS A 201 -2.48 -19.37 3.75
CA HIS A 201 -1.57 -20.46 4.07
C HIS A 201 -1.98 -21.73 3.31
N SER A 202 -1.06 -22.40 2.63
CA SER A 202 -1.33 -23.67 1.94
C SER A 202 -0.54 -24.82 2.57
N ASP A 203 -1.19 -25.96 2.81
CA ASP A 203 -0.56 -27.16 3.35
C ASP A 203 0.35 -27.90 2.35
N ALA A 204 0.20 -27.64 1.05
CA ALA A 204 1.08 -28.13 -0.01
C ALA A 204 1.27 -27.10 -1.14
N ASP A 205 2.04 -27.47 -2.17
CA ASP A 205 2.24 -26.64 -3.36
C ASP A 205 0.92 -26.33 -4.07
N VAL A 206 0.72 -25.05 -4.40
CA VAL A 206 -0.33 -24.58 -5.29
C VAL A 206 0.20 -23.63 -6.35
N TYR A 207 -0.44 -23.62 -7.51
CA TYR A 207 -0.23 -22.60 -8.53
C TYR A 207 -1.39 -21.61 -8.55
N ILE A 208 -1.09 -20.33 -8.75
CA ILE A 208 -2.08 -19.25 -8.70
C ILE A 208 -2.01 -18.41 -9.98
N ALA A 209 -3.17 -17.99 -10.47
CA ALA A 209 -3.25 -17.02 -11.55
C ALA A 209 -4.38 -16.02 -11.31
N SER A 210 -4.11 -14.75 -11.59
CA SER A 210 -5.11 -13.69 -11.73
C SER A 210 -5.39 -13.45 -13.22
N LEU A 211 -6.66 -13.29 -13.55
CA LEU A 211 -7.17 -13.21 -14.92
C LEU A 211 -8.21 -12.10 -15.02
N GLY A 212 -8.23 -11.41 -16.16
CA GLY A 212 -9.27 -10.45 -16.51
C GLY A 212 -10.15 -11.03 -17.63
N MET A 213 -11.46 -11.04 -17.45
CA MET A 213 -12.42 -11.48 -18.47
C MET A 213 -13.69 -10.63 -18.37
N TYR A 214 -14.25 -10.20 -19.49
CA TYR A 214 -15.55 -9.51 -19.47
C TYR A 214 -16.66 -10.51 -19.16
N ALA A 215 -17.72 -9.99 -18.55
CA ALA A 215 -18.93 -10.73 -18.26
C ALA A 215 -19.41 -11.48 -19.50
N ARG A 216 -19.85 -12.72 -19.29
CA ARG A 216 -20.46 -13.52 -20.35
C ARG A 216 -21.95 -13.23 -20.35
N GLN A 217 -22.61 -13.42 -21.49
CA GLN A 217 -24.05 -13.21 -21.59
C GLN A 217 -24.81 -14.51 -21.36
N ASN A 218 -25.94 -14.40 -20.69
CA ASN A 218 -26.99 -15.41 -20.67
C ASN A 218 -27.80 -15.36 -21.98
N PRO A 219 -28.61 -16.40 -22.30
CA PRO A 219 -29.48 -16.39 -23.48
C PRO A 219 -30.47 -15.22 -23.52
N ASP A 220 -30.84 -14.66 -22.36
CA ASP A 220 -31.72 -13.49 -22.22
C ASP A 220 -30.97 -12.14 -22.38
N GLY A 221 -29.66 -12.17 -22.67
CA GLY A 221 -28.81 -10.99 -22.83
C GLY A 221 -28.28 -10.38 -21.52
N SER A 222 -28.66 -10.91 -20.35
CA SER A 222 -28.14 -10.46 -19.06
C SER A 222 -26.68 -10.90 -18.86
N GLU A 223 -25.91 -10.11 -18.11
CA GLU A 223 -24.53 -10.45 -17.77
C GLU A 223 -24.47 -11.50 -16.65
N ARG A 224 -23.58 -12.48 -16.80
CA ARG A 224 -23.19 -13.45 -15.77
C ARG A 224 -21.68 -13.44 -15.52
N ALA A 225 -21.30 -13.84 -14.32
CA ALA A 225 -19.90 -14.10 -13.99
C ALA A 225 -19.32 -15.21 -14.87
N PRO A 226 -18.04 -15.14 -15.25
CA PRO A 226 -17.39 -16.26 -15.91
C PRO A 226 -17.28 -17.47 -14.97
N THR A 227 -17.44 -18.66 -15.56
CA THR A 227 -17.36 -19.96 -14.87
C THR A 227 -15.91 -20.40 -14.69
N LEU A 228 -15.67 -21.35 -13.77
CA LEU A 228 -14.33 -21.94 -13.59
C LEU A 228 -13.76 -22.49 -14.90
N SER A 229 -14.58 -23.16 -15.73
CA SER A 229 -14.14 -23.73 -17.01
C SER A 229 -13.70 -22.64 -18.00
N GLU A 230 -14.43 -21.53 -18.07
CA GLU A 230 -14.04 -20.38 -18.91
C GLU A 230 -12.73 -19.76 -18.42
N TRP A 231 -12.55 -19.61 -17.11
CA TRP A 231 -11.29 -19.14 -16.53
C TRP A 231 -10.12 -20.09 -16.81
N GLN A 232 -10.32 -21.41 -16.69
CA GLN A 232 -9.31 -22.41 -17.02
C GLN A 232 -8.98 -22.39 -18.52
N THR A 233 -9.97 -22.17 -19.39
CA THR A 233 -9.77 -22.01 -20.83
C THR A 233 -8.89 -20.79 -21.10
N LEU A 234 -9.22 -19.62 -20.54
CA LEU A 234 -8.40 -18.42 -20.66
C LEU A 234 -6.98 -18.62 -20.10
N LEU A 235 -6.84 -19.33 -18.99
CA LEU A 235 -5.54 -19.65 -18.41
C LEU A 235 -4.68 -20.52 -19.35
N ASN A 236 -5.29 -21.44 -20.10
CA ASN A 236 -4.58 -22.40 -20.95
C ASN A 236 -4.25 -21.84 -22.33
N SER A 237 -5.20 -21.10 -22.94
CA SER A 237 -5.10 -20.64 -24.33
C SER A 237 -5.01 -19.12 -24.49
N GLY A 238 -5.18 -18.37 -23.40
CA GLY A 238 -5.15 -16.91 -23.40
C GLY A 238 -3.76 -16.31 -23.49
N ARG A 239 -3.73 -15.03 -23.85
CA ARG A 239 -2.54 -14.18 -23.85
C ARG A 239 -2.53 -13.28 -22.60
N LEU A 240 -1.48 -12.48 -22.43
CA LEU A 240 -1.47 -11.42 -21.42
C LEU A 240 -2.60 -10.43 -21.66
N ALA A 241 -3.25 -9.98 -20.59
CA ALA A 241 -4.20 -8.87 -20.64
C ALA A 241 -3.47 -7.56 -21.01
N GLY A 242 -4.18 -6.68 -21.72
CA GLY A 242 -3.63 -5.45 -22.25
C GLY A 242 -4.54 -4.22 -22.04
N PRO A 243 -4.05 -3.03 -22.43
CA PRO A 243 -2.69 -2.77 -22.95
C PRO A 243 -1.62 -2.97 -21.87
N ARG A 244 -0.39 -3.35 -22.25
CA ARG A 244 0.72 -3.46 -21.27
C ARG A 244 1.22 -2.08 -20.85
N ASP A 245 1.74 -1.97 -19.63
CA ASP A 245 2.34 -0.73 -19.13
C ASP A 245 3.66 -0.38 -19.85
N ARG A 246 4.16 0.82 -19.61
CA ARG A 246 5.51 1.19 -20.04
C ARG A 246 6.55 0.32 -19.31
N ALA A 247 7.48 -0.25 -20.07
CA ALA A 247 8.56 -1.05 -19.52
C ALA A 247 9.40 -0.23 -18.51
N PRO A 248 9.82 -0.84 -17.39
CA PRO A 248 10.67 -0.16 -16.41
C PRO A 248 12.07 0.09 -16.95
N THR A 249 12.72 1.10 -16.39
CA THR A 249 14.13 1.37 -16.62
C THR A 249 14.97 0.28 -15.94
N PRO A 250 15.92 -0.37 -16.64
CA PRO A 250 16.84 -1.32 -16.02
C PRO A 250 17.61 -0.70 -14.85
N PRO A 251 17.81 -1.41 -13.72
CA PRO A 251 18.41 -0.84 -12.51
C PRO A 251 19.81 -0.25 -12.69
N GLU A 252 20.60 -0.84 -13.59
CA GLU A 252 21.96 -0.45 -13.93
C GLU A 252 22.04 0.83 -14.78
N ARG A 253 20.93 1.27 -15.38
CA ARG A 253 20.92 2.51 -16.17
C ARG A 253 20.99 3.72 -15.23
N SER A 254 22.07 4.48 -15.35
CA SER A 254 22.34 5.67 -14.54
C SER A 254 21.69 6.95 -15.08
N ASN A 255 21.54 7.08 -16.40
CA ASN A 255 21.15 8.32 -17.08
C ASN A 255 19.68 8.33 -17.55
N GLY A 256 19.09 9.53 -17.63
CA GLY A 256 17.73 9.76 -18.11
C GLY A 256 16.63 9.54 -17.07
N GLN A 257 15.36 9.60 -17.52
CA GLN A 257 14.22 9.35 -16.64
C GLN A 257 14.19 7.89 -16.17
N PHE A 258 14.01 7.69 -14.86
CA PHE A 258 13.88 6.36 -14.27
C PHE A 258 12.41 5.99 -14.09
N LEU A 259 11.97 4.94 -14.78
CA LEU A 259 10.64 4.36 -14.65
C LEU A 259 10.72 3.13 -13.76
N TYR A 260 10.09 3.16 -12.60
CA TYR A 260 10.06 2.02 -11.67
C TYR A 260 9.24 0.84 -12.22
N GLY A 261 8.19 1.12 -13.00
CA GLY A 261 7.25 0.14 -13.53
C GLY A 261 6.20 -0.32 -12.51
N ARG A 262 5.10 -0.89 -13.00
CA ARG A 262 4.14 -1.63 -12.19
C ARG A 262 4.60 -3.07 -12.00
N VAL A 263 4.03 -3.77 -11.02
CA VAL A 263 4.47 -5.13 -10.64
C VAL A 263 3.51 -6.19 -11.21
N ALA A 264 4.05 -7.16 -11.95
CA ALA A 264 3.41 -8.47 -12.14
C ALA A 264 4.45 -9.56 -11.87
N GLY A 265 4.32 -10.21 -10.72
CA GLY A 265 5.28 -11.25 -10.30
C GLY A 265 5.08 -11.69 -8.86
N VAL A 266 6.00 -12.51 -8.37
CA VAL A 266 6.05 -12.90 -6.96
C VAL A 266 7.24 -12.21 -6.30
N ALA A 267 6.96 -11.29 -5.39
CA ALA A 267 7.96 -10.64 -4.55
C ALA A 267 8.23 -11.46 -3.29
N GLN A 268 9.33 -11.18 -2.59
CA GLN A 268 9.64 -11.74 -1.28
C GLN A 268 9.56 -10.67 -0.20
N GLY A 269 8.69 -10.87 0.78
CA GLY A 269 8.52 -9.99 1.94
C GLY A 269 7.07 -9.53 2.10
N SER A 270 6.41 -9.96 3.18
CA SER A 270 5.06 -9.51 3.57
C SER A 270 5.06 -8.59 4.79
N VAL A 271 6.09 -8.70 5.64
CA VAL A 271 6.24 -7.92 6.87
C VAL A 271 7.64 -7.36 6.97
N TRP A 272 7.76 -6.09 7.38
CA TRP A 272 8.97 -5.48 7.89
C TRP A 272 8.84 -5.29 9.41
N LYS A 273 9.57 -6.06 10.19
CA LYS A 273 9.58 -5.94 11.66
C LYS A 273 10.85 -5.25 12.13
N ALA A 274 10.71 -4.21 12.95
CA ALA A 274 11.84 -3.42 13.40
C ALA A 274 11.69 -2.96 14.86
N ARG A 275 12.78 -3.05 15.62
CA ARG A 275 12.96 -2.34 16.89
C ARG A 275 13.86 -1.13 16.63
N LEU A 276 13.34 0.06 16.86
CA LEU A 276 13.96 1.33 16.51
C LEU A 276 14.84 1.81 17.68
N VAL A 277 16.09 1.38 17.68
CA VAL A 277 17.14 1.75 18.65
C VAL A 277 18.41 2.16 17.88
N GLU A 278 19.36 2.79 18.57
CA GLU A 278 20.63 3.25 17.96
C GLU A 278 21.50 2.10 17.48
N VAL A 279 21.66 1.09 18.33
CA VAL A 279 22.46 -0.10 18.07
C VAL A 279 21.70 -1.34 18.53
N PRO A 280 21.94 -2.53 17.94
CA PRO A 280 21.18 -3.74 18.26
C PRO A 280 21.21 -4.15 19.74
N SER A 281 22.24 -3.78 20.49
CA SER A 281 22.38 -4.05 21.93
C SER A 281 21.66 -3.03 22.83
N ALA A 282 21.25 -1.88 22.29
CA ALA A 282 20.60 -0.85 23.08
C ALA A 282 19.19 -1.27 23.49
N LEU A 283 18.85 -1.02 24.76
CA LEU A 283 17.51 -1.27 25.28
C LEU A 283 16.54 -0.21 24.81
N HIS A 284 16.95 1.05 24.79
CA HIS A 284 16.09 2.19 24.46
C HIS A 284 16.70 3.05 23.35
N ARG A 285 15.90 3.98 22.84
CA ARG A 285 16.28 5.05 21.93
C ARG A 285 16.13 6.36 22.67
N SER A 286 17.22 7.11 22.84
CA SER A 286 17.13 8.44 23.44
C SER A 286 16.27 9.36 22.58
N ILE A 287 15.44 10.16 23.24
CA ILE A 287 14.67 11.21 22.58
C ILE A 287 15.64 12.28 22.05
N PRO A 288 15.33 12.97 20.93
CA PRO A 288 16.22 14.00 20.43
C PRO A 288 16.33 15.18 21.43
N PRO A 289 17.40 15.98 21.36
CA PRO A 289 17.50 17.22 22.12
C PRO A 289 16.28 18.12 21.94
N ARG A 290 16.00 18.97 22.93
CA ARG A 290 14.88 19.90 22.88
C ARG A 290 14.90 20.72 21.58
N GLY A 291 13.74 20.86 20.94
CA GLY A 291 13.60 21.57 19.65
C GLY A 291 14.12 20.80 18.43
N SER A 292 14.70 19.61 18.60
CA SER A 292 15.27 18.79 17.53
C SER A 292 14.42 17.57 17.19
N ALA A 293 14.77 16.89 16.09
CA ALA A 293 14.09 15.69 15.64
C ALA A 293 15.08 14.71 14.99
N PHE A 294 14.68 13.43 14.94
CA PHE A 294 15.27 12.44 14.03
C PHE A 294 14.17 11.67 13.31
N SER A 295 14.51 11.02 12.20
CA SER A 295 13.58 10.20 11.40
C SER A 295 14.15 8.82 11.10
N TYR A 296 13.27 7.83 10.98
CA TYR A 296 13.57 6.57 10.30
C TYR A 296 12.88 6.57 8.94
N ALA A 297 13.63 6.26 7.88
CA ALA A 297 13.07 6.23 6.53
C ALA A 297 12.13 5.03 6.33
N LEU A 298 10.97 5.25 5.71
CA LEU A 298 9.95 4.24 5.45
C LEU A 298 9.77 4.04 3.94
N ASN A 299 9.76 2.78 3.52
CA ASN A 299 9.61 2.35 2.14
C ASN A 299 10.59 3.04 1.17
N THR A 300 11.87 3.14 1.54
CA THR A 300 12.88 3.69 0.63
C THR A 300 13.08 2.83 -0.61
N LEU A 301 13.54 3.46 -1.68
CA LEU A 301 13.74 2.84 -2.98
C LEU A 301 14.96 3.43 -3.68
N PRO A 302 15.50 2.78 -4.73
CA PRO A 302 16.58 3.38 -5.50
C PRO A 302 16.19 4.78 -5.99
N ARG A 303 17.11 5.76 -5.88
CA ARG A 303 16.86 7.17 -6.23
C ARG A 303 15.83 7.86 -5.31
N GLY A 304 15.74 7.37 -4.08
CA GLY A 304 14.76 7.74 -3.07
C GLY A 304 15.13 7.17 -1.70
N THR A 305 16.43 7.15 -1.38
CA THR A 305 16.94 6.57 -0.14
C THR A 305 16.93 7.53 1.04
N LEU A 306 16.62 8.82 0.81
CA LEU A 306 16.64 9.88 1.82
C LEU A 306 17.99 9.97 2.56
N GLY A 307 19.11 9.78 1.85
CA GLY A 307 20.46 9.81 2.39
C GLY A 307 20.88 8.57 3.19
N THR A 308 19.99 7.59 3.38
CA THR A 308 20.28 6.40 4.20
C THR A 308 21.05 5.32 3.44
N ASN A 309 21.15 5.44 2.11
CA ASN A 309 21.66 4.41 1.19
C ASN A 309 20.93 3.04 1.29
N GLN A 310 19.82 2.96 2.03
CA GLN A 310 19.00 1.77 2.15
C GLN A 310 17.90 1.79 1.09
N SER A 311 17.67 0.65 0.46
CA SER A 311 16.45 0.38 -0.33
C SER A 311 15.62 -0.69 0.36
N GLN A 312 14.35 -0.39 0.61
CA GLN A 312 13.37 -1.32 1.18
C GLN A 312 12.54 -2.01 0.08
N SER A 313 12.75 -1.69 -1.20
CA SER A 313 12.02 -2.32 -2.31
C SER A 313 12.19 -3.84 -2.33
N ALA A 314 11.07 -4.58 -2.20
CA ALA A 314 11.12 -6.03 -2.08
C ALA A 314 11.71 -6.69 -3.35
N PRO A 315 12.62 -7.68 -3.20
CA PRO A 315 13.16 -8.39 -4.34
C PRO A 315 12.09 -9.29 -5.00
N MET A 316 12.15 -9.40 -6.33
CA MET A 316 11.29 -10.31 -7.09
C MET A 316 11.92 -11.70 -7.14
N LYS A 317 11.15 -12.74 -6.81
CA LYS A 317 11.52 -14.15 -7.08
C LYS A 317 11.36 -14.47 -8.57
N VAL A 318 10.24 -14.03 -9.14
CA VAL A 318 9.89 -14.11 -10.56
C VAL A 318 9.07 -12.89 -10.94
N ARG A 319 9.16 -12.43 -12.19
CA ARG A 319 8.41 -11.29 -12.72
C ARG A 319 8.19 -11.43 -14.22
N TYR A 320 7.19 -10.75 -14.76
CA TYR A 320 7.14 -10.57 -16.21
C TYR A 320 8.22 -9.57 -16.69
N PRO A 321 8.84 -9.81 -17.85
CA PRO A 321 9.99 -9.03 -18.31
C PRO A 321 9.73 -7.53 -18.47
N ASP A 322 8.50 -7.14 -18.80
CA ASP A 322 8.03 -5.76 -19.00
C ASP A 322 7.59 -5.06 -17.69
N THR A 323 7.77 -5.70 -16.53
CA THR A 323 7.31 -5.18 -15.23
C THR A 323 8.45 -4.94 -14.25
N ALA A 324 8.19 -4.18 -13.19
CA ALA A 324 9.16 -3.67 -12.23
C ALA A 324 10.19 -4.72 -11.78
N TYR A 325 11.46 -4.32 -11.70
CA TYR A 325 12.56 -5.18 -11.26
C TYR A 325 12.51 -5.52 -9.76
N ARG A 326 11.82 -4.69 -8.97
CA ARG A 326 11.55 -4.86 -7.53
C ARG A 326 10.14 -4.34 -7.25
N ALA A 327 9.50 -4.79 -6.17
CA ALA A 327 8.25 -4.21 -5.74
C ALA A 327 8.53 -2.88 -5.01
N HIS A 328 8.69 -1.79 -5.77
CA HIS A 328 9.07 -0.49 -5.21
C HIS A 328 7.99 0.15 -4.34
N GLY A 329 6.71 -0.04 -4.72
CA GLY A 329 5.58 0.43 -3.93
C GLY A 329 5.37 -0.38 -2.65
N ASN A 330 5.85 -1.63 -2.57
CA ASN A 330 5.67 -2.51 -1.41
C ASN A 330 4.21 -2.54 -0.89
N TYR A 331 3.24 -2.45 -1.81
CA TYR A 331 1.82 -2.38 -1.46
C TYR A 331 1.38 -3.62 -0.68
N GLY A 332 0.74 -3.39 0.47
CA GLY A 332 0.32 -4.45 1.38
C GLY A 332 1.43 -5.00 2.28
N ILE A 333 2.67 -4.49 2.22
CA ILE A 333 3.69 -4.86 3.22
C ILE A 333 3.33 -4.24 4.56
N HIS A 334 3.32 -5.05 5.61
CA HIS A 334 3.06 -4.63 6.98
C HIS A 334 4.34 -4.17 7.67
N TYR A 335 4.43 -2.89 7.99
CA TYR A 335 5.46 -2.34 8.85
C TYR A 335 5.01 -2.47 10.30
N SER A 336 5.73 -3.27 11.09
CA SER A 336 5.49 -3.46 12.52
C SER A 336 6.69 -2.95 13.30
N LEU A 337 6.56 -1.72 13.81
CA LEU A 337 7.67 -0.93 14.33
C LEU A 337 7.50 -0.72 15.84
N SER A 338 8.54 -0.99 16.62
CA SER A 338 8.56 -0.70 18.05
C SER A 338 9.64 0.33 18.37
N LEU A 339 9.26 1.43 19.01
CA LEU A 339 10.09 2.56 19.36
C LEU A 339 10.14 2.70 20.90
N PRO A 340 11.12 2.07 21.57
CA PRO A 340 11.30 2.15 23.02
C PRO A 340 12.05 3.44 23.38
N LEU A 341 11.34 4.54 23.58
CA LEU A 341 11.91 5.85 23.91
C LEU A 341 12.36 5.94 25.37
N ILE A 342 13.44 6.68 25.62
CA ILE A 342 13.86 7.12 26.95
C ILE A 342 14.12 8.62 26.97
N ASN A 343 13.67 9.31 28.02
CA ASN A 343 14.11 10.67 28.33
C ASN A 343 15.33 10.59 29.27
N ASP A 344 16.52 10.69 28.70
CA ASP A 344 17.80 10.70 29.42
C ASP A 344 18.24 12.10 29.87
N THR A 345 17.38 13.11 29.70
CA THR A 345 17.63 14.48 30.15
C THR A 345 17.17 14.68 31.60
N SER A 346 17.64 15.76 32.23
CA SER A 346 17.25 16.16 33.59
C SER A 346 15.88 16.84 33.68
N ASP A 347 15.26 17.18 32.55
CA ASP A 347 14.01 17.92 32.48
C ASP A 347 12.88 17.05 31.91
N ALA A 348 11.64 17.37 32.28
CA ALA A 348 10.49 16.84 31.54
C ALA A 348 10.52 17.35 30.10
N GLN A 349 10.20 16.46 29.15
CA GLN A 349 10.18 16.76 27.72
C GLN A 349 8.83 16.36 27.12
N THR A 350 8.33 17.16 26.17
CA THR A 350 7.17 16.79 25.36
C THR A 350 7.64 16.23 24.02
N VAL A 351 7.33 14.96 23.76
CA VAL A 351 7.83 14.22 22.60
C VAL A 351 6.67 13.82 21.70
N THR A 352 6.80 14.06 20.40
CA THR A 352 5.82 13.65 19.39
C THR A 352 6.37 12.60 18.45
N VAL A 353 5.49 11.72 17.98
CA VAL A 353 5.78 10.77 16.91
C VAL A 353 4.82 11.00 15.75
N ALA A 354 5.34 11.15 14.55
CA ALA A 354 4.56 11.43 13.35
C ALA A 354 5.10 10.66 12.14
N ILE A 355 4.21 10.26 11.22
CA ILE A 355 4.61 9.86 9.87
C ILE A 355 4.60 11.12 9.00
N GLN A 356 5.60 11.33 8.15
CA GLN A 356 5.68 12.48 7.25
C GLN A 356 5.99 12.07 5.82
N THR A 357 5.64 12.94 4.86
CA THR A 357 5.83 12.71 3.42
C THR A 357 6.74 13.79 2.82
N PRO A 358 8.07 13.69 3.02
CA PRO A 358 9.01 14.64 2.46
C PRO A 358 9.08 14.53 0.93
N ILE A 359 9.66 15.54 0.29
CA ILE A 359 10.06 15.46 -1.11
C ILE A 359 11.09 14.33 -1.25
N LYS A 360 10.87 13.44 -2.22
CA LYS A 360 11.80 12.35 -2.53
C LYS A 360 13.20 12.89 -2.85
N GLN A 361 14.19 12.37 -2.14
CA GLN A 361 15.61 12.67 -2.32
C GLN A 361 16.40 11.37 -2.31
N ASP A 362 17.49 11.32 -3.10
CA ASP A 362 18.45 10.23 -2.97
C ASP A 362 19.52 10.57 -1.93
N GLN A 363 20.19 11.71 -2.07
CA GLN A 363 21.04 12.30 -1.04
C GLN A 363 20.32 13.50 -0.38
N LEU A 364 20.51 13.68 0.92
CA LEU A 364 19.94 14.82 1.64
C LEU A 364 20.69 16.10 1.29
N GLN A 365 19.94 17.18 1.09
CA GLN A 365 20.49 18.53 0.90
C GLN A 365 20.15 19.35 2.15
N GLY A 366 21.01 19.27 3.18
CA GLY A 366 20.81 19.95 4.47
C GLY A 366 19.74 19.32 5.38
N GLY A 367 18.86 18.46 4.87
CA GLY A 367 17.87 17.73 5.66
C GLY A 367 16.71 17.18 4.83
N LEU A 368 15.61 16.86 5.51
CA LEU A 368 14.34 16.53 4.84
C LEU A 368 13.74 17.80 4.22
N ARG A 369 13.16 17.69 3.04
CA ARG A 369 12.61 18.84 2.29
C ARG A 369 11.09 18.70 2.18
N PHE A 370 10.37 19.77 2.45
CA PHE A 370 8.92 19.87 2.48
C PHE A 370 8.44 21.05 1.63
N LEU A 371 7.13 21.16 1.43
CA LEU A 371 6.50 22.23 0.66
C LEU A 371 5.45 22.94 1.51
N GLU A 372 5.42 24.27 1.44
CA GLU A 372 4.43 25.11 2.10
C GLU A 372 3.77 26.07 1.08
N PRO A 373 2.46 25.89 0.78
CA PRO A 373 1.65 24.71 1.14
C PRO A 373 2.13 23.42 0.42
N PRO A 374 1.75 22.22 0.90
CA PRO A 374 2.06 20.97 0.21
C PRO A 374 1.52 20.94 -1.23
N ALA A 375 2.19 20.20 -2.11
CA ALA A 375 1.71 20.03 -3.48
C ALA A 375 0.36 19.28 -3.51
N PRO A 376 -0.49 19.41 -4.53
CA PRO A 376 -1.84 18.84 -4.49
C PRO A 376 -1.89 17.31 -4.52
N GLN A 377 -0.82 16.63 -4.96
CA GLN A 377 -0.80 15.18 -5.11
C GLN A 377 -0.77 14.46 -3.76
N VAL A 378 -1.72 13.56 -3.52
CA VAL A 378 -1.70 12.64 -2.38
C VAL A 378 -0.62 11.59 -2.60
N PHE A 379 0.26 11.43 -1.61
CA PHE A 379 1.41 10.52 -1.63
C PHE A 379 1.31 9.47 -0.52
N PHE A 380 0.46 9.66 0.48
CA PHE A 380 0.14 8.62 1.45
C PHE A 380 -1.34 8.70 1.79
N ARG A 381 -2.02 7.55 1.74
CA ARG A 381 -3.40 7.44 2.17
C ARG A 381 -3.65 6.07 2.78
N GLY A 382 -3.83 6.01 4.09
CA GLY A 382 -3.98 4.73 4.78
C GLY A 382 -4.18 4.89 6.28
N THR A 383 -4.64 3.81 6.90
CA THR A 383 -4.78 3.72 8.36
C THR A 383 -3.48 3.25 9.01
N VAL A 384 -3.12 3.90 10.12
CA VAL A 384 -1.97 3.57 10.97
C VAL A 384 -2.50 3.27 12.38
N GLN A 385 -2.08 2.15 12.94
CA GLN A 385 -2.34 1.81 14.33
C GLN A 385 -1.18 2.26 15.20
N ILE A 386 -1.49 2.94 16.31
CA ILE A 386 -0.53 3.37 17.32
C ILE A 386 -0.90 2.72 18.65
N ARG A 387 0.06 2.09 19.32
CA ARG A 387 -0.11 1.56 20.69
C ARG A 387 0.96 2.14 21.61
N TYR A 388 0.55 2.60 22.78
CA TYR A 388 1.43 3.22 23.79
C TYR A 388 0.70 3.29 25.13
N ASN A 389 1.42 3.59 26.21
CA ASN A 389 0.78 3.99 27.46
C ASN A 389 0.71 5.52 27.52
N ASP A 390 -0.45 6.09 27.87
CA ASP A 390 -0.63 7.53 28.05
C ASP A 390 0.17 8.06 29.26
N ASP A 391 0.12 9.37 29.50
CA ASP A 391 0.85 10.00 30.61
C ASP A 391 0.39 9.54 32.01
N ARG A 392 -0.76 8.83 32.11
CA ARG A 392 -1.26 8.20 33.34
C ARG A 392 -0.86 6.72 33.42
N GLY A 393 -0.11 6.21 32.45
CA GLY A 393 0.28 4.80 32.36
C GLY A 393 -0.81 3.89 31.80
N LEU A 394 -1.93 4.42 31.30
CA LEU A 394 -3.03 3.61 30.77
C LEU A 394 -2.75 3.18 29.32
N PRO A 395 -2.95 1.90 28.97
CA PRO A 395 -2.74 1.43 27.61
C PRO A 395 -3.73 2.08 26.64
N GLN A 396 -3.20 2.59 25.54
CA GLN A 396 -3.93 3.20 24.44
C GLN A 396 -3.70 2.39 23.16
N ILE A 397 -4.77 2.20 22.38
CA ILE A 397 -4.72 1.70 21.01
C ILE A 397 -5.54 2.66 20.16
N ARG A 398 -4.88 3.38 19.26
CA ARG A 398 -5.51 4.31 18.33
C ARG A 398 -5.34 3.83 16.91
N TYR A 399 -6.34 4.09 16.08
CA TYR A 399 -6.29 3.88 14.65
C TYR A 399 -6.52 5.22 13.99
N LEU A 400 -5.52 5.73 13.27
CA LEU A 400 -5.55 7.04 12.65
C LEU A 400 -5.50 6.85 11.14
N HIS A 401 -6.51 7.35 10.44
CA HIS A 401 -6.47 7.48 8.99
C HIS A 401 -5.65 8.72 8.62
N LEU A 402 -4.71 8.57 7.70
CA LEU A 402 -3.85 9.65 7.24
C LEU A 402 -4.10 9.93 5.77
N VAL A 403 -4.15 11.21 5.40
CA VAL A 403 -4.01 11.68 4.01
C VAL A 403 -2.88 12.68 3.95
N GLN A 404 -1.75 12.28 3.36
CA GLN A 404 -0.60 13.15 3.21
C GLN A 404 -0.31 13.42 1.74
N ARG A 405 -0.04 14.68 1.46
CA ARG A 405 0.36 15.18 0.16
C ARG A 405 1.88 15.21 0.01
N ARG A 406 2.35 15.32 -1.23
CA ARG A 406 3.79 15.44 -1.53
C ARG A 406 4.38 16.67 -0.85
N GLY A 407 5.43 16.45 -0.05
CA GLY A 407 6.10 17.51 0.70
C GLY A 407 5.37 17.94 1.97
N GLN A 408 4.40 17.15 2.47
CA GLN A 408 3.66 17.49 3.69
C GLN A 408 4.40 17.01 4.95
N GLN A 409 4.60 17.94 5.89
CA GLN A 409 4.96 17.60 7.27
C GLN A 409 3.76 16.95 7.96
N GLY A 410 4.01 15.90 8.73
CA GLY A 410 2.96 15.14 9.41
C GLY A 410 2.52 15.76 10.73
N GLU A 411 1.24 15.64 11.04
CA GLU A 411 0.72 15.96 12.37
C GLU A 411 1.10 14.86 13.39
N PRO A 412 1.29 15.19 14.68
CA PRO A 412 1.56 14.22 15.73
C PRO A 412 0.49 13.13 15.82
N LEU A 413 0.90 11.86 15.71
CA LEU A 413 0.03 10.70 15.95
C LEU A 413 -0.06 10.38 17.44
N VAL A 414 1.01 10.69 18.18
CA VAL A 414 1.08 10.62 19.63
C VAL A 414 1.92 11.79 20.15
N THR A 415 1.53 12.29 21.32
CA THR A 415 2.27 13.27 22.11
C THR A 415 2.43 12.70 23.52
N LEU A 416 3.65 12.65 24.02
CA LEU A 416 4.01 12.07 25.31
C LEU A 416 4.67 13.15 26.17
N LYS A 417 4.24 13.30 27.42
CA LYS A 417 4.97 14.07 28.41
C LYS A 417 5.86 13.11 29.18
N MET A 418 7.15 13.17 28.94
CA MET A 418 8.14 12.25 29.50
C MET A 418 8.96 12.94 30.60
N PRO A 419 8.75 12.63 31.89
CA PRO A 419 9.62 13.09 32.97
C PRO A 419 11.09 12.62 32.81
N PRO A 420 12.03 13.17 33.58
CA PRO A 420 13.42 12.68 33.60
C PRO A 420 13.49 11.18 33.91
N GLY A 421 14.27 10.43 33.15
CA GLY A 421 14.45 8.98 33.30
C GLY A 421 13.27 8.13 32.81
N ASP A 422 12.20 8.75 32.32
CA ASP A 422 11.00 8.05 31.88
C ASP A 422 11.22 7.23 30.61
N THR A 423 10.54 6.09 30.52
CA THR A 423 10.58 5.21 29.35
C THR A 423 9.18 5.01 28.77
N ARG A 424 9.09 5.05 27.44
CA ARG A 424 7.83 4.92 26.71
C ARG A 424 8.01 4.02 25.51
N LEU A 425 7.23 2.94 25.45
CA LEU A 425 7.14 2.11 24.25
C LEU A 425 6.02 2.62 23.35
N VAL A 426 6.37 3.10 22.17
CA VAL A 426 5.41 3.41 21.10
C VAL A 426 5.50 2.34 20.03
N GLN A 427 4.38 1.72 19.68
CA GLN A 427 4.29 0.78 18.56
C GLN A 427 3.52 1.43 17.42
N VAL A 428 4.05 1.29 16.20
CA VAL A 428 3.46 1.83 14.97
C VAL A 428 3.30 0.68 13.99
N ASP A 429 2.05 0.36 13.66
CA ASP A 429 1.68 -0.72 12.75
C ASP A 429 0.87 -0.16 11.58
N PHE A 430 1.29 -0.42 10.35
CA PHE A 430 0.51 -0.07 9.16
C PHE A 430 0.85 -0.98 7.98
N LEU A 431 -0.10 -1.12 7.07
CA LEU A 431 0.09 -1.74 5.77
C LEU A 431 0.42 -0.61 4.79
N TYR A 432 1.54 -0.71 4.05
CA TYR A 432 1.88 0.32 3.08
C TYR A 432 0.79 0.34 1.99
N PRO A 433 0.00 1.41 1.87
CA PRO A 433 -1.26 1.34 1.15
C PRO A 433 -1.02 1.36 -0.37
N PRO A 434 -1.83 0.64 -1.17
CA PRO A 434 -1.72 0.61 -2.63
C PRO A 434 -1.77 1.96 -3.37
N ASP A 435 -2.33 2.99 -2.73
CA ASP A 435 -2.46 4.34 -3.27
C ASP A 435 -1.37 5.30 -2.74
N ALA A 436 -0.29 4.79 -2.15
CA ALA A 436 0.85 5.59 -1.68
C ALA A 436 2.01 5.65 -2.68
N THR A 437 2.76 6.75 -2.63
CA THR A 437 4.00 6.98 -3.37
C THR A 437 5.15 7.15 -2.38
N PRO A 438 6.16 6.26 -2.40
CA PRO A 438 7.28 6.34 -1.46
C PRO A 438 8.30 7.43 -1.83
N PRO A 439 9.18 7.81 -0.89
CA PRO A 439 9.29 7.33 0.50
C PRO A 439 8.53 8.20 1.52
N GLN A 440 8.31 7.66 2.71
CA GLN A 440 7.83 8.37 3.91
C GLN A 440 8.91 8.32 5.00
N VAL A 441 8.68 9.00 6.13
CA VAL A 441 9.52 8.88 7.32
C VAL A 441 8.67 8.73 8.59
N LEU A 442 9.16 8.00 9.58
CA LEU A 442 8.66 8.05 10.96
C LEU A 442 9.58 8.98 11.76
N THR A 443 9.05 10.10 12.24
CA THR A 443 9.80 11.13 12.94
C THR A 443 9.48 11.15 14.42
N VAL A 444 10.52 11.28 15.23
CA VAL A 444 10.44 11.60 16.66
C VAL A 444 10.94 13.03 16.84
N ARG A 445 10.18 13.87 17.53
CA ARG A 445 10.54 15.27 17.79
C ARG A 445 10.34 15.58 19.26
N THR A 446 11.29 16.28 19.85
CA THR A 446 11.12 16.89 21.17
C THR A 446 10.74 18.35 20.95
N GLN A 447 9.59 18.78 21.48
CA GLN A 447 9.09 20.14 21.29
C GLN A 447 10.05 21.16 21.91
N ALA A 448 10.16 22.35 21.29
CA ALA A 448 10.74 23.50 21.97
C ALA A 448 9.77 23.97 23.07
N ASN A 449 10.27 24.71 24.08
CA ASN A 449 9.36 25.36 25.03
C ASN A 449 8.42 26.28 24.26
N SER A 450 7.12 26.23 24.56
CA SER A 450 6.23 27.31 24.16
C SER A 450 6.67 28.57 24.92
N SER A 451 6.63 29.72 24.26
CA SER A 451 6.84 31.03 24.90
C SER A 451 5.81 31.35 26.00
N GLU A 452 4.78 30.51 26.16
CA GLU A 452 3.78 30.64 27.23
C GLU A 452 4.28 30.10 28.59
N ASP A 453 5.18 29.11 28.62
CA ASP A 453 5.72 28.57 29.88
C ASP A 453 6.77 29.51 30.54
N ALA A 454 7.23 30.53 29.82
CA ALA A 454 8.16 31.54 30.34
C ALA A 454 7.46 32.68 31.11
N LEU A 455 6.12 32.76 31.08
CA LEU A 455 5.35 33.81 31.77
C LEU A 455 4.74 33.34 33.11
N VAL A 456 5.00 32.10 33.54
CA VAL A 456 4.50 31.53 34.80
C VAL A 456 5.65 31.02 35.70
N ARG A 457 6.83 31.65 35.63
CA ARG A 457 7.89 31.43 36.62
C ARG A 457 8.38 32.73 37.22
#